data_AF-A0AB33A2R4-F1
#
_entry.id   AF-A0AB33A2R4-F1
#
_cell.length_a   1.000
_cell.length_b   1.000
_cell.length_c   1.000
_cell.angle_alpha   90.00
_cell.angle_beta   90.00
_cell.angle_gamma   90.00
#
_symmetry.space_group_name_H-M   'P 1'
#
loop_
_entity.id
_entity.type
_entity.pdbx_description
1 polymer ?
#
loop_
_entity_poly.entity_id
_entity_poly.type
_entity_poly.pdbx_seq_one_letter_code
_entity_poly.pdbx_strand_id
1 'polypeptide(L)'
;MMLFALTGITLNHAADIPANRTVTSAESSLPPLVVEQLVSLDTGDIAIPSELVAFMQSQEGISLPSSVTGEWDGIEFYAAWPGPGADSWIAVDAELGTVTYENVDRGWISYFNDLHKGRNTGNAWRWFIDIFAVACIIFSVTGLQLLMRHSKTRASTWPITTLGVLIPFVIILLFVH
;
A
#
# COMPACT_ATOMS: atom_id res chain seq x y z
N MET A 1 -13.72 14.54 -1.30
CA MET A 1 -14.89 13.67 -1.11
C MET A 1 -15.07 12.75 -2.29
N MET A 2 -15.15 13.27 -3.52
CA MET A 2 -15.39 12.46 -4.72
C MET A 2 -14.38 11.32 -4.94
N LEU A 3 -13.07 11.61 -4.81
CA LEU A 3 -12.03 10.57 -4.92
C LEU A 3 -12.27 9.41 -3.95
N PHE A 4 -12.45 9.70 -2.66
CA PHE A 4 -12.69 8.69 -1.62
C PHE A 4 -14.03 7.96 -1.81
N ALA A 5 -15.07 8.64 -2.30
CA ALA A 5 -16.33 7.98 -2.62
C ALA A 5 -16.17 6.99 -3.79
N LEU A 6 -15.46 7.39 -4.84
CA LEU A 6 -15.19 6.52 -5.99
C LEU A 6 -14.32 5.33 -5.59
N THR A 7 -13.23 5.58 -4.84
CA THR A 7 -12.33 4.50 -4.41
C THR A 7 -12.95 3.60 -3.35
N GLY A 8 -13.96 4.07 -2.61
CA GLY A 8 -14.77 3.21 -1.74
C GLY A 8 -15.54 2.12 -2.51
N ILE A 9 -16.04 2.44 -3.71
CA ILE A 9 -16.71 1.47 -4.58
C ILE A 9 -15.71 0.44 -5.11
N THR A 10 -14.55 0.89 -5.60
CA THR A 10 -13.52 -0.02 -6.13
C THR A 10 -12.87 -0.87 -5.06
N LEU A 11 -12.84 -0.39 -3.81
CA LEU A 11 -12.35 -1.14 -2.67
C LEU A 11 -13.30 -2.28 -2.29
N ASN A 12 -14.62 -2.07 -2.39
CA ASN A 12 -15.62 -3.11 -2.15
C ASN A 12 -15.64 -4.20 -3.24
N HIS A 13 -15.26 -3.86 -4.48
CA HIS A 13 -15.27 -4.76 -5.65
C HIS A 13 -13.86 -5.15 -6.11
N ALA A 14 -12.87 -5.06 -5.23
CA ALA A 14 -11.47 -5.25 -5.62
C ALA A 14 -11.19 -6.62 -6.25
N ALA A 15 -11.95 -7.65 -5.87
CA ALA A 15 -11.85 -9.00 -6.45
C ALA A 15 -12.59 -9.16 -7.78
N ASP A 16 -13.63 -8.35 -8.03
CA ASP A 16 -14.46 -8.44 -9.24
C ASP A 16 -13.86 -7.65 -10.41
N ILE A 17 -12.99 -6.70 -10.11
CA ILE A 17 -12.33 -5.87 -11.12
C ILE A 17 -11.04 -6.58 -11.56
N PRO A 18 -10.91 -7.00 -12.83
CA PRO A 18 -9.71 -7.65 -13.32
C PRO A 18 -8.49 -6.76 -13.07
N ALA A 19 -7.56 -7.23 -12.25
CA ALA A 19 -6.30 -6.55 -12.04
C ALA A 19 -5.35 -6.89 -13.19
N ASN A 20 -4.82 -5.85 -13.85
CA ASN A 20 -3.69 -6.02 -14.76
C ASN A 20 -2.44 -6.26 -13.90
N ARG A 21 -2.27 -7.50 -13.44
CA ARG A 21 -1.12 -7.91 -12.66
C ARG A 21 0.08 -8.04 -13.60
N THR A 22 1.12 -7.25 -13.36
CA THR A 22 2.41 -7.37 -14.04
C THR A 22 3.43 -7.85 -13.02
N VAL A 23 4.15 -8.93 -13.36
CA VAL A 23 5.22 -9.48 -12.53
C VAL A 23 6.53 -9.27 -13.27
N THR A 24 7.47 -8.61 -12.62
CA THR A 24 8.86 -8.49 -13.07
C THR A 24 9.71 -9.30 -12.12
N SER A 25 10.30 -10.39 -12.62
CA SER A 25 11.17 -11.27 -11.85
C SER A 25 12.55 -11.33 -12.48
N ALA A 26 13.58 -11.43 -11.66
CA ALA A 26 14.94 -11.69 -12.09
C ALA A 26 15.56 -12.74 -11.18
N GLU A 27 16.31 -13.66 -11.77
CA GLU A 27 17.09 -14.67 -11.06
C GLU A 27 18.45 -14.79 -11.76
N SER A 28 19.53 -14.54 -11.01
CA SER A 28 20.87 -14.56 -11.58
C SER A 28 21.92 -15.01 -10.58
N SER A 29 23.04 -15.51 -11.11
CA SER A 29 24.21 -15.85 -10.32
C SER A 29 24.99 -14.57 -9.97
N LEU A 30 25.32 -14.41 -8.70
CA LEU A 30 26.15 -13.33 -8.21
C LEU A 30 27.64 -13.62 -8.50
N PRO A 31 28.42 -12.60 -8.91
CA PRO A 31 29.86 -12.71 -9.00
C PRO A 31 30.46 -13.07 -7.63
N PRO A 32 31.50 -13.92 -7.57
CA PRO A 32 32.13 -14.31 -6.30
C PRO A 32 32.54 -13.13 -5.42
N LEU A 33 33.01 -12.03 -6.04
CA LEU A 33 33.39 -10.82 -5.33
C LEU A 33 32.22 -10.17 -4.57
N VAL A 34 31.01 -10.19 -5.13
CA VAL A 34 29.81 -9.63 -4.49
C VAL A 34 29.39 -10.50 -3.30
N VAL A 35 29.49 -11.82 -3.45
CA VAL A 35 29.22 -12.78 -2.36
C VAL A 35 30.23 -12.62 -1.23
N GLU A 36 31.53 -12.52 -1.53
CA GLU A 36 32.58 -12.31 -0.53
C GLU A 36 32.35 -11.02 0.29
N GLN A 37 31.92 -9.94 -0.39
CA GLN A 37 31.59 -8.69 0.28
C GLN A 37 30.36 -8.83 1.17
N LEU A 38 29.32 -9.52 0.71
CA LEU A 38 28.11 -9.77 1.50
C LEU A 38 28.44 -10.57 2.78
N VAL A 39 29.21 -11.64 2.66
CA VAL A 39 29.61 -12.50 3.77
C VAL A 39 30.56 -11.79 4.75
N SER A 40 31.24 -10.73 4.31
CA SER A 40 32.05 -9.89 5.19
C SER A 40 31.24 -8.93 6.07
N LEU A 41 29.94 -8.77 5.83
CA LEU A 41 29.05 -7.91 6.61
C LEU A 41 28.64 -8.59 7.92
N ASP A 42 28.49 -7.77 8.96
CA ASP A 42 27.90 -8.21 10.23
C ASP A 42 26.43 -8.63 10.03
N THR A 43 26.02 -9.69 10.71
CA THR A 43 24.63 -10.18 10.68
C THR A 43 23.66 -9.24 11.39
N GLY A 44 22.40 -9.29 10.97
CA GLY A 44 21.30 -8.45 11.48
C GLY A 44 20.65 -7.61 10.39
N ASP A 45 20.03 -6.51 10.81
CA ASP A 45 19.37 -5.59 9.89
C ASP A 45 20.39 -4.72 9.17
N ILE A 46 20.55 -4.93 7.86
CA ILE A 46 21.47 -4.17 7.01
C ILE A 46 20.72 -3.49 5.86
N ALA A 47 21.20 -2.33 5.41
CA ALA A 47 20.70 -1.74 4.18
C ALA A 47 21.05 -2.62 2.97
N ILE A 48 20.24 -2.58 1.91
CA ILE A 48 20.55 -3.27 0.64
C ILE A 48 21.98 -2.87 0.20
N PRO A 49 22.93 -3.82 0.13
CA PRO A 49 24.33 -3.51 -0.14
C PRO A 49 24.52 -2.83 -1.49
N SER A 50 25.40 -1.83 -1.54
CA SER A 50 25.64 -1.02 -2.74
C SER A 50 26.05 -1.84 -3.97
N GLU A 51 26.75 -2.93 -3.74
CA GLU A 51 27.27 -3.83 -4.75
C GLU A 51 26.17 -4.70 -5.34
N LEU A 52 25.18 -5.08 -4.52
CA LEU A 52 23.95 -5.70 -4.99
C LEU A 52 23.11 -4.71 -5.82
N VAL A 53 22.99 -3.45 -5.38
CA VAL A 53 22.34 -2.39 -6.16
C VAL A 53 23.01 -2.19 -7.52
N ALA A 54 24.35 -2.09 -7.55
CA ALA A 54 25.12 -1.92 -8.76
C ALA A 54 25.01 -3.14 -9.70
N PHE A 55 25.07 -4.34 -9.15
CA PHE A 55 24.92 -5.59 -9.90
C PHE A 55 23.55 -5.64 -10.59
N MET A 56 22.46 -5.48 -9.83
CA MET A 56 21.09 -5.53 -10.36
C MET A 56 20.81 -4.44 -11.40
N GLN A 57 21.37 -3.24 -11.21
CA GLN A 57 21.25 -2.18 -12.19
C GLN A 57 22.02 -2.49 -13.50
N SER A 58 23.19 -3.14 -13.39
CA SER A 58 24.05 -3.43 -14.55
C SER A 58 23.65 -4.66 -15.35
N GLN A 59 23.20 -5.74 -14.69
CA GLN A 59 22.87 -7.01 -15.33
C GLN A 59 21.39 -7.09 -15.70
N GLU A 60 20.50 -6.71 -14.78
CA GLU A 60 19.05 -6.87 -14.96
C GLU A 60 18.36 -5.56 -15.36
N GLY A 61 19.06 -4.42 -15.29
CA GLY A 61 18.47 -3.10 -15.49
C GLY A 61 17.50 -2.68 -14.38
N ILE A 62 17.57 -3.31 -13.21
CA ILE A 62 16.65 -3.14 -12.09
C ILE A 62 17.26 -2.18 -11.06
N SER A 63 16.57 -1.06 -10.80
CA SER A 63 16.95 -0.11 -9.77
C SER A 63 16.41 -0.53 -8.41
N LEU A 64 17.31 -0.83 -7.47
CA LEU A 64 16.96 -1.15 -6.08
C LEU A 64 17.03 0.10 -5.18
N PRO A 65 16.16 0.19 -4.16
CA PRO A 65 16.21 1.28 -3.18
C PRO A 65 17.31 1.02 -2.13
N SER A 66 18.41 1.77 -2.20
CA SER A 66 19.55 1.62 -1.27
C SER A 66 19.24 1.95 0.20
N SER A 67 18.12 2.62 0.48
CA SER A 67 17.70 2.98 1.84
C SER A 67 16.88 1.90 2.54
N VAL A 68 16.46 0.85 1.83
CA VAL A 68 15.68 -0.25 2.42
C VAL A 68 16.61 -1.14 3.22
N THR A 69 16.18 -1.52 4.42
CA THR A 69 16.85 -2.49 5.27
C THR A 69 16.24 -3.87 5.08
N GLY A 70 17.09 -4.88 5.01
CA GLY A 70 16.74 -6.29 5.01
C GLY A 70 17.45 -7.03 6.14
N GLU A 71 17.02 -8.27 6.36
CA GLU A 71 17.60 -9.20 7.31
C GLU A 71 18.76 -9.95 6.64
N TRP A 72 19.91 -9.99 7.29
CA TRP A 72 21.09 -10.76 6.90
C TRP A 72 21.47 -11.72 8.01
N ASP A 73 21.41 -13.02 7.77
CA ASP A 73 21.74 -14.04 8.79
C ASP A 73 23.15 -14.66 8.63
N GLY A 74 23.88 -14.26 7.60
CA GLY A 74 25.20 -14.81 7.24
C GLY A 74 25.16 -15.77 6.05
N ILE A 75 23.98 -16.24 5.66
CA ILE A 75 23.72 -17.16 4.55
C ILE A 75 22.72 -16.53 3.58
N GLU A 76 21.60 -16.04 4.10
CA GLU A 76 20.52 -15.43 3.33
C GLU A 76 20.38 -13.95 3.68
N PHE A 77 20.30 -13.12 2.63
CA PHE A 77 19.86 -11.74 2.74
C PHE A 77 18.45 -11.63 2.18
N TYR A 78 17.53 -11.04 2.94
CA TYR A 78 16.17 -10.79 2.48
C TYR A 78 15.73 -9.36 2.78
N ALA A 79 15.29 -8.63 1.75
CA ALA A 79 14.69 -7.31 1.91
C ALA A 79 13.37 -7.24 1.15
N ALA A 80 12.34 -6.65 1.79
CA ALA A 80 11.05 -6.40 1.17
C ALA A 80 10.63 -4.94 1.37
N TRP A 81 10.07 -4.33 0.32
CA TRP A 81 9.60 -2.95 0.33
C TRP A 81 8.27 -2.84 -0.41
N PRO A 82 7.18 -3.31 0.21
CA PRO A 82 5.88 -3.24 -0.43
C PRO A 82 5.46 -1.77 -0.62
N GLY A 83 4.92 -1.46 -1.80
CA GLY A 83 4.42 -0.14 -2.16
C GLY A 83 2.89 -0.09 -2.17
N PRO A 84 2.28 1.08 -2.44
CA PRO A 84 0.86 1.14 -2.76
C PRO A 84 0.63 0.45 -4.10
N GLY A 85 -0.27 -0.53 -4.15
CA GLY A 85 -0.54 -1.28 -5.39
C GLY A 85 0.57 -2.20 -5.88
N ALA A 86 1.71 -2.26 -5.19
CA ALA A 86 2.86 -3.07 -5.58
C ALA A 86 3.45 -3.85 -4.41
N ASP A 87 4.07 -4.98 -4.71
CA ASP A 87 4.88 -5.76 -3.77
C ASP A 87 6.26 -5.95 -4.35
N SER A 88 7.31 -5.87 -3.54
CA SER A 88 8.69 -5.95 -4.03
C SER A 88 9.58 -6.56 -2.98
N TRP A 89 10.42 -7.50 -3.40
CA TRP A 89 11.39 -8.13 -2.54
C TRP A 89 12.61 -8.61 -3.33
N ILE A 90 13.71 -8.78 -2.61
CA ILE A 90 14.93 -9.40 -3.09
C ILE A 90 15.44 -10.37 -2.03
N ALA A 91 15.92 -11.51 -2.49
CA ALA A 91 16.61 -12.49 -1.69
C ALA A 91 17.98 -12.78 -2.31
N VAL A 92 19.00 -12.96 -1.49
CA VAL A 92 20.31 -13.48 -1.89
C VAL A 92 20.60 -14.72 -1.07
N ASP A 93 20.99 -15.79 -1.74
CA ASP A 93 21.58 -16.97 -1.13
C ASP A 93 23.09 -16.92 -1.37
N ALA A 94 23.87 -16.74 -0.30
CA ALA A 94 25.32 -16.63 -0.38
C ALA A 94 26.02 -17.99 -0.57
N GLU A 95 25.39 -19.10 -0.16
CA GLU A 95 25.94 -20.45 -0.36
C GLU A 95 25.84 -20.87 -1.82
N LEU A 96 24.69 -20.61 -2.45
CA LEU A 96 24.45 -20.85 -3.87
C LEU A 96 25.01 -19.73 -4.76
N GLY A 97 25.28 -18.56 -4.17
CA GLY A 97 25.71 -17.37 -4.90
C GLY A 97 24.65 -16.90 -5.89
N THR A 98 23.38 -16.91 -5.49
CA THR A 98 22.24 -16.54 -6.34
C THR A 98 21.48 -15.36 -5.75
N VAL A 99 20.88 -14.57 -6.64
CA VAL A 99 19.95 -13.51 -6.27
C VAL A 99 18.62 -13.74 -6.95
N THR A 100 17.54 -13.58 -6.20
CA THR A 100 16.17 -13.62 -6.69
C THR A 100 15.48 -12.30 -6.38
N TYR A 101 14.86 -11.70 -7.37
CA TYR A 101 14.08 -10.47 -7.24
C TYR A 101 12.70 -10.66 -7.84
N GLU A 102 11.69 -10.11 -7.18
CA GLU A 102 10.35 -10.03 -7.72
C GLU A 102 9.72 -8.67 -7.38
N ASN A 103 9.09 -8.07 -8.39
CA ASN A 103 8.17 -6.96 -8.25
C ASN A 103 6.82 -7.34 -8.86
N VAL A 104 5.76 -7.18 -8.08
CA VAL A 104 4.38 -7.43 -8.48
C VAL A 104 3.63 -6.12 -8.48
N ASP A 105 3.31 -5.59 -9.66
CA ASP A 105 2.37 -4.47 -9.82
C ASP A 105 0.94 -5.02 -9.97
N ARG A 106 0.03 -4.61 -9.10
CA ARG A 106 -1.39 -4.99 -9.11
C ARG A 106 -2.28 -4.00 -9.86
N GLY A 107 -1.68 -3.00 -10.49
CA GLY A 107 -2.32 -2.00 -11.31
C GLY A 107 -2.91 -0.82 -10.53
N TRP A 108 -3.33 0.18 -11.30
CA TRP A 108 -3.81 1.47 -10.81
C TRP A 108 -4.99 1.38 -9.82
N ILE A 109 -5.89 0.41 -9.98
CA ILE A 109 -7.01 0.20 -9.04
C ILE A 109 -6.50 -0.21 -7.66
N SER A 110 -5.56 -1.17 -7.59
CA SER A 110 -4.94 -1.56 -6.32
C SER A 110 -4.15 -0.40 -5.71
N TYR A 111 -3.47 0.39 -6.55
CA TYR A 111 -2.76 1.59 -6.11
C TYR A 111 -3.70 2.60 -5.43
N PHE A 112 -4.81 2.96 -6.07
CA PHE A 112 -5.79 3.89 -5.48
C PHE A 112 -6.50 3.31 -4.25
N ASN A 113 -6.76 2.00 -4.22
CA ASN A 113 -7.33 1.34 -3.04
C ASN A 113 -6.34 1.36 -1.85
N ASP A 114 -5.05 1.14 -2.09
CA ASP A 114 -4.02 1.23 -1.04
C ASP A 114 -3.81 2.68 -0.56
N LEU A 115 -3.89 3.66 -1.47
CA LEU A 115 -3.94 5.08 -1.10
C LEU A 115 -5.17 5.43 -0.24
N HIS A 116 -6.36 4.92 -0.57
CA HIS A 116 -7.56 5.13 0.24
C HIS A 116 -7.37 4.61 1.66
N LYS A 117 -6.75 3.43 1.81
CA LYS A 117 -6.47 2.80 3.12
C LYS A 117 -5.25 3.39 3.84
N GLY A 118 -4.43 4.20 3.16
CA GLY A 118 -3.12 4.64 3.67
C GLY A 118 -2.08 3.51 3.79
N ARG A 119 -2.26 2.37 3.11
CA ARG A 119 -1.35 1.22 3.18
C ARG A 119 -0.07 1.48 2.37
N ASN A 120 1.10 1.32 2.98
CA ASN A 120 2.42 1.48 2.33
C ASN A 120 2.69 2.87 1.71
N THR A 121 2.08 3.94 2.27
CA THR A 121 2.11 5.30 1.67
C THR A 121 2.99 6.30 2.41
N GLY A 122 3.67 5.86 3.47
CA GLY A 122 4.48 6.72 4.33
C GLY A 122 3.66 7.62 5.27
N ASN A 123 4.36 8.30 6.17
CA ASN A 123 3.71 9.07 7.25
C ASN A 123 2.99 10.33 6.75
N ALA A 124 3.51 11.01 5.74
CA ALA A 124 2.91 12.23 5.21
C ALA A 124 1.49 11.98 4.65
N TRP A 125 1.31 10.88 3.91
CA TRP A 125 0.00 10.54 3.36
C TRP A 125 -1.01 10.15 4.44
N ARG A 126 -0.57 9.40 5.46
CA ARG A 126 -1.40 9.05 6.62
C ARG A 126 -1.93 10.31 7.34
N TRP A 127 -1.08 11.30 7.56
CA TRP A 127 -1.53 12.58 8.12
C TRP A 127 -2.48 13.35 7.19
N PHE A 128 -2.22 13.33 5.89
CA PHE A 128 -3.11 13.95 4.91
C PHE A 128 -4.52 13.37 4.98
N ILE A 129 -4.67 12.03 4.99
CA ILE A 129 -5.99 11.40 5.05
C ILE A 129 -6.72 11.69 6.37
N ASP A 130 -6.01 11.76 7.50
CA ASP A 130 -6.60 12.10 8.81
C ASP A 130 -7.12 13.54 8.83
N ILE A 131 -6.29 14.50 8.39
CA ILE A 131 -6.68 15.92 8.30
C ILE A 131 -7.87 16.08 7.35
N PHE A 132 -7.85 15.38 6.22
CA PHE A 132 -8.93 15.40 5.25
C PHE A 132 -10.23 14.81 5.82
N ALA A 133 -10.14 13.73 6.59
CA ALA A 133 -11.27 13.14 7.30
C ALA A 133 -11.88 14.16 8.29
N VAL A 134 -11.06 14.84 9.09
CA VAL A 134 -11.52 15.90 10.00
C VAL A 134 -12.21 17.03 9.22
N ALA A 135 -11.63 17.49 8.12
CA ALA A 135 -12.23 18.53 7.29
C ALA A 135 -13.62 18.13 6.76
N CYS A 136 -13.83 16.86 6.40
CA CYS A 136 -15.14 16.42 5.94
C CYS A 136 -16.14 16.05 7.02
N ILE A 137 -15.69 15.74 8.23
CA ILE A 137 -16.56 15.77 9.42
C ILE A 137 -17.07 17.19 9.62
N ILE A 138 -16.20 18.20 9.62
CA ILE A 138 -16.60 19.62 9.76
C ILE A 138 -17.59 20.02 8.66
N PHE A 139 -17.32 19.65 7.40
CA PHE A 139 -18.22 19.91 6.28
C PHE A 139 -19.58 19.23 6.46
N SER A 140 -19.60 17.96 6.89
CA SER A 140 -20.83 17.20 7.12
C SER A 140 -21.66 17.78 8.27
N VAL A 141 -21.02 18.15 9.38
CA VAL A 141 -21.68 18.76 10.55
C VAL A 141 -22.27 20.12 10.21
N THR A 142 -21.51 20.97 9.50
CA THR A 142 -22.01 22.29 9.07
C THR A 142 -23.15 22.16 8.06
N GLY A 143 -23.06 21.22 7.12
CA GLY A 143 -24.16 20.87 6.20
C GLY A 143 -25.42 20.39 6.94
N LEU A 144 -25.25 19.53 7.95
CA LEU A 144 -26.36 19.07 8.79
C LEU A 144 -27.01 20.23 9.56
N GLN A 145 -26.21 21.14 10.13
CA GLN A 145 -26.71 22.32 10.84
C GLN A 145 -27.54 23.23 9.91
N LEU A 146 -27.10 23.42 8.66
CA LEU A 146 -27.87 24.14 7.65
C LEU A 146 -29.19 23.43 7.34
N LEU A 147 -29.18 22.10 7.25
CA LEU A 147 -30.38 21.31 7.00
C LEU A 147 -31.38 21.40 8.16
N MET A 148 -30.89 21.35 9.41
CA MET A 148 -31.69 21.56 10.62
C MET A 148 -32.36 22.93 10.64
N ARG A 149 -31.64 23.99 10.24
CA ARG A 149 -32.20 25.35 10.20
C ARG A 149 -33.35 25.48 9.19
N HIS A 150 -33.27 24.76 8.07
CA HIS A 150 -34.28 24.79 7.00
C HIS A 150 -35.31 23.66 7.08
N SER A 151 -35.24 22.79 8.09
CA SER A 151 -36.11 21.60 8.17
C SER A 151 -37.59 21.95 8.30
N LYS A 152 -37.92 23.11 8.86
CA LYS A 152 -39.31 23.57 9.04
C LYS A 152 -40.06 23.73 7.72
N THR A 153 -39.36 24.04 6.63
CA THR A 153 -39.96 24.20 5.29
C THR A 153 -39.75 22.98 4.39
N ARG A 154 -39.00 21.96 4.88
CA ARG A 154 -38.67 20.75 4.13
C ARG A 154 -38.93 19.51 4.98
N ALA A 155 -40.17 19.01 4.91
CA ALA A 155 -40.60 17.83 5.65
C ALA A 155 -39.73 16.58 5.39
N SER A 156 -39.08 16.49 4.22
CA SER A 156 -38.20 15.37 3.85
C SER A 156 -36.83 15.38 4.54
N THR A 157 -36.41 16.48 5.17
CA THR A 157 -35.10 16.61 5.82
C THR A 157 -34.85 15.49 6.83
N TRP A 158 -35.73 15.34 7.82
CA TRP A 158 -35.54 14.37 8.90
C TRP A 158 -35.67 12.91 8.44
N PRO A 159 -36.71 12.53 7.66
CA PRO A 159 -36.82 11.16 7.14
C PRO A 159 -35.57 10.71 6.38
N ILE A 160 -35.04 11.53 5.47
CA ILE A 160 -33.88 11.16 4.64
C ILE A 160 -32.61 11.06 5.49
N THR A 161 -32.34 12.05 6.35
CA THR A 161 -31.16 12.04 7.20
C THR A 161 -31.17 10.86 8.18
N THR A 162 -32.31 10.59 8.82
CA THR A 162 -32.44 9.46 9.74
C THR A 162 -32.29 8.12 9.01
N LEU A 163 -32.91 7.94 7.84
CA LEU A 163 -32.75 6.72 7.04
C LEU A 163 -31.30 6.51 6.61
N GLY A 164 -30.57 7.57 6.27
CA GLY A 164 -29.15 7.50 5.90
C GLY A 164 -28.25 6.91 7.01
N VAL A 165 -28.63 7.06 8.28
CA VAL A 165 -27.91 6.47 9.43
C VAL A 165 -28.51 5.13 9.84
N LEU A 166 -29.83 5.02 9.82
CA LEU A 166 -30.56 3.83 10.27
C LEU A 166 -30.31 2.62 9.37
N ILE A 167 -30.34 2.81 8.04
CA ILE A 167 -30.20 1.70 7.08
C ILE A 167 -28.85 0.96 7.27
N PRO A 168 -27.68 1.64 7.29
CA PRO A 168 -26.42 0.97 7.57
C PRO A 168 -26.42 0.22 8.91
N PHE A 169 -26.97 0.82 9.97
CA PHE A 169 -27.00 0.21 11.30
C PHE A 169 -27.86 -1.07 11.33
N VAL A 170 -29.03 -1.05 10.68
CA VAL A 170 -29.89 -2.23 10.55
C VAL A 170 -29.20 -3.33 9.75
N ILE A 171 -28.51 -2.97 8.64
CA ILE A 171 -27.76 -3.95 7.85
C ILE A 171 -26.68 -4.61 8.70
N ILE A 172 -25.92 -3.83 9.48
CA ILE A 172 -24.90 -4.35 10.40
C ILE A 172 -25.53 -5.34 11.39
N LEU A 173 -26.60 -4.95 12.10
CA LEU A 173 -27.20 -5.80 13.13
C LEU A 173 -27.81 -7.11 12.60
N LEU A 174 -28.33 -7.12 11.38
CA LEU A 174 -29.02 -8.30 10.82
C LEU A 174 -28.09 -9.23 10.05
N PHE A 175 -27.05 -8.69 9.38
CA PHE A 175 -26.27 -9.43 8.40
C PHE A 175 -24.79 -9.53 8.73
N VAL A 176 -24.26 -8.73 9.66
CA VAL A 176 -22.86 -8.82 10.11
C VAL A 176 -22.83 -9.59 11.43
N HIS A 177 -22.45 -10.87 11.36
CA HIS A 177 -22.33 -11.80 12.49
C HIS A 177 -21.11 -12.70 12.31
#